data_AF-A0A182QL21-F1
#
_entry.id   AF-A0A182QL21-F1
#
_cell.length_a   1.000
_cell.length_b   1.000
_cell.length_c   1.000
_cell.angle_alpha   90.00
_cell.angle_beta   90.00
_cell.angle_gamma   90.00
#
_symmetry.space_group_name_H-M   'P 1'
#
loop_
_entity.id
_entity.type
_entity.pdbx_description
1 polymer ?
#
loop_
_entity_poly.entity_id
_entity_poly.type
_entity_poly.pdbx_seq_one_letter_code
_entity_poly.pdbx_strand_id
1 'polypeptide(L)'
;MSKSIVKKAFALAEQDLPSSKTKTDEKDSKRKASAMELIPRHQKLVEYVGKKGKKVEKDLIRRREKLTVTDVRKQLLNRNDPTDDNINRLLMLTRSTLDDVSRETILKRARTGRYTPRVRVSRKDKYNNNSSQMDEETEATGESVFTEEDFANFAKELENSGLLHD
;
A
#
# COMPACT_ATOMS: atom_id res chain seq x y z
N MET A 1 28.70 -43.37 55.84
CA MET A 1 28.89 -44.29 54.68
C MET A 1 30.25 -44.02 54.06
N SER A 2 31.05 -45.05 53.78
CA SER A 2 32.40 -44.88 53.23
C SER A 2 32.34 -44.56 51.73
N LYS A 3 33.18 -43.63 51.28
CA LYS A 3 33.28 -43.22 49.86
C LYS A 3 33.65 -44.39 48.94
N SER A 4 34.31 -45.42 49.47
CA SER A 4 34.65 -46.64 48.75
C SER A 4 33.42 -47.49 48.39
N ILE A 5 32.39 -47.49 49.23
CA ILE A 5 31.15 -48.22 48.98
C ILE A 5 30.33 -47.54 47.88
N VAL A 6 30.28 -46.20 47.89
CA VAL A 6 29.57 -45.41 46.87
C VAL A 6 30.23 -45.60 45.49
N LYS A 7 31.57 -45.54 45.42
CA LYS A 7 32.29 -45.78 44.16
C LYS A 7 32.08 -47.19 43.60
N LYS A 8 32.04 -48.22 44.46
CA LYS A 8 31.77 -49.60 44.02
C LYS A 8 30.33 -49.78 43.53
N ALA A 9 29.35 -49.11 44.16
CA ALA A 9 27.97 -49.14 43.72
C ALA A 9 27.76 -48.49 42.34
N PHE A 10 28.44 -47.36 42.07
CA PHE A 10 28.42 -46.74 40.74
C PHE A 10 29.06 -47.62 39.66
N ALA A 11 30.21 -48.25 39.98
CA ALA A 11 30.87 -49.15 39.03
C ALA A 11 30.02 -50.39 38.69
N LEU A 12 29.30 -50.95 39.66
CA LEU A 12 28.37 -52.07 39.42
C LEU A 12 27.15 -51.63 38.60
N ALA A 13 26.60 -50.44 38.84
CA ALA A 13 25.47 -49.90 38.09
C ALA A 13 25.80 -49.60 36.62
N GLU A 14 27.06 -49.26 36.31
CA GLU A 14 27.52 -49.04 34.94
C GLU A 14 27.79 -50.35 34.17
N GLN A 15 27.97 -51.47 34.87
CA GLN A 15 28.32 -52.77 34.26
C GLN A 15 27.11 -53.55 33.73
N ASP A 16 25.90 -53.26 34.23
CA ASP A 16 24.65 -53.96 33.86
C ASP A 16 23.91 -53.35 32.64
N LEU A 17 24.45 -52.30 32.02
CA LEU A 17 23.87 -51.72 30.80
C LEU A 17 24.52 -52.36 29.56
N PRO A 18 23.79 -53.13 28.74
CA PRO A 18 24.35 -53.68 27.51
C PRO A 18 24.68 -52.54 26.54
N SER A 19 25.97 -52.38 26.26
CA SER A 19 26.52 -51.39 25.34
C SER A 19 26.13 -51.67 23.89
N SER A 20 24.96 -51.17 23.47
CA SER A 20 24.56 -51.16 22.05
C SER A 20 24.81 -49.80 21.38
N LYS A 21 25.97 -49.69 20.74
CA LYS A 21 26.20 -49.06 19.42
C LYS A 21 25.68 -47.63 19.17
N THR A 22 26.61 -46.68 19.33
CA THR A 22 27.09 -45.65 18.37
C THR A 22 26.13 -44.72 17.59
N LYS A 23 26.53 -43.43 17.57
CA LYS A 23 26.21 -42.30 16.65
C LYS A 23 24.89 -41.57 16.98
N THR A 24 24.82 -40.27 17.26
CA THR A 24 25.65 -39.09 16.95
C THR A 24 25.41 -38.01 18.01
N ASP A 25 26.48 -37.42 18.54
CA ASP A 25 26.43 -36.14 19.23
C ASP A 25 26.11 -35.03 18.22
N GLU A 26 24.83 -34.62 18.11
CA GLU A 26 24.47 -33.30 17.57
C GLU A 26 24.34 -32.32 18.73
N LYS A 27 25.48 -31.89 19.25
CA LYS A 27 25.55 -30.82 20.23
C LYS A 27 26.48 -29.72 19.73
N ASP A 28 26.18 -29.14 18.57
CA ASP A 28 26.86 -27.93 18.11
C ASP A 28 25.92 -26.94 17.41
N SER A 29 26.04 -25.68 17.84
CA SER A 29 25.50 -24.46 17.18
C SER A 29 24.00 -24.14 17.28
N LYS A 30 23.45 -24.05 18.50
CA LYS A 30 22.16 -23.35 18.78
C LYS A 30 22.27 -21.82 18.82
N ARG A 31 23.24 -21.21 18.14
CA ARG A 31 23.36 -19.75 18.06
C ARG A 31 23.17 -19.34 16.61
N LYS A 32 21.93 -19.01 16.26
CA LYS A 32 21.42 -18.52 14.95
C LYS A 32 20.80 -19.57 14.01
N ALA A 33 20.10 -20.58 14.53
CA ALA A 33 19.14 -21.29 13.69
C ALA A 33 18.04 -20.30 13.25
N SER A 34 17.75 -20.25 11.95
CA SER A 34 16.73 -19.37 11.41
C SER A 34 15.35 -19.77 11.93
N ALA A 35 14.39 -18.83 12.03
CA ALA A 35 13.06 -19.12 12.58
C ALA A 35 12.36 -20.31 11.89
N MET A 36 12.66 -20.58 10.61
CA MET A 36 12.13 -21.72 9.86
C MET A 36 12.80 -23.07 10.20
N GLU A 37 14.02 -23.06 10.71
CA GLU A 37 14.71 -24.26 11.20
C GLU A 37 14.18 -24.69 12.58
N LEU A 38 13.56 -23.77 13.33
CA LEU A 38 12.86 -24.08 14.59
C LEU A 38 11.49 -24.75 14.38
N ILE A 39 10.89 -24.62 13.20
CA ILE A 39 9.59 -25.23 12.91
C ILE A 39 9.78 -26.76 12.83
N PRO A 40 8.95 -27.57 13.52
CA PRO A 40 8.99 -29.03 13.39
C PRO A 40 8.73 -29.51 11.95
N ARG A 41 9.43 -30.58 11.52
CA ARG A 41 9.39 -31.07 10.13
C ARG A 41 7.98 -31.37 9.60
N HIS A 42 7.10 -31.94 10.44
CA HIS A 42 5.73 -32.29 10.05
C HIS A 42 4.82 -31.05 9.84
N GLN A 43 5.23 -29.88 10.32
CA GLN A 43 4.53 -28.61 10.11
C GLN A 43 5.08 -27.82 8.92
N LYS A 44 6.18 -28.28 8.31
CA LYS A 44 6.78 -27.63 7.15
C LYS A 44 6.02 -28.02 5.90
N LEU A 45 5.69 -27.03 5.08
CA LEU A 45 5.17 -27.22 3.74
C LEU A 45 6.33 -27.54 2.79
N VAL A 46 6.36 -28.78 2.33
CA VAL A 46 7.47 -29.36 1.60
C VAL A 46 6.94 -30.13 0.39
N GLU A 47 7.60 -29.94 -0.75
CA GLU A 47 7.37 -30.69 -1.97
C GLU A 47 8.55 -31.63 -2.25
N TYR A 48 8.28 -32.90 -2.54
CA TYR A 48 9.31 -33.84 -2.97
C TYR A 48 9.45 -33.79 -4.50
N VAL A 49 10.41 -33.01 -4.98
CA VAL A 49 10.67 -32.86 -6.41
C VAL A 49 11.80 -33.80 -6.82
N GLY A 50 11.52 -34.66 -7.81
CA GLY A 50 12.51 -35.60 -8.32
C GLY A 50 12.09 -36.18 -9.67
N LYS A 51 12.97 -36.08 -10.67
CA LYS A 51 12.87 -36.88 -11.90
C LYS A 51 13.99 -37.92 -11.84
N LYS A 52 13.64 -39.20 -11.99
CA LYS A 52 14.56 -40.36 -12.00
C LYS A 52 15.16 -40.72 -10.63
N GLY A 53 14.32 -41.19 -9.71
CA GLY A 53 14.75 -41.97 -8.52
C GLY A 53 15.35 -41.19 -7.35
N LYS A 54 15.72 -39.92 -7.50
CA LYS A 54 16.16 -39.05 -6.39
C LYS A 54 15.05 -38.07 -6.02
N LYS A 55 14.45 -38.26 -4.84
CA LYS A 55 13.49 -37.31 -4.25
C LYS A 55 14.29 -36.27 -3.47
N VAL A 56 14.25 -35.01 -3.88
CA VAL A 56 14.83 -33.89 -3.14
C VAL A 56 13.71 -33.14 -2.43
N GLU A 57 13.90 -32.91 -1.13
CA GLU A 57 13.00 -32.13 -0.30
C GLU A 57 13.13 -30.65 -0.66
N LYS A 58 12.03 -30.02 -1.11
CA LYS A 58 12.00 -28.61 -1.48
C LYS A 58 10.96 -27.88 -0.63
N ASP A 59 11.39 -26.93 0.17
CA ASP A 59 10.48 -26.07 0.94
C ASP A 59 9.59 -25.26 -0.02
N LEU A 60 8.27 -25.33 0.18
CA LEU A 60 7.29 -24.56 -0.59
C LEU A 60 7.26 -23.10 -0.14
N ILE A 61 7.48 -22.87 1.16
CA ILE A 61 7.67 -21.52 1.69
C ILE A 61 9.12 -21.12 1.43
N ARG A 62 9.32 -20.38 0.34
CA ARG A 62 10.63 -19.83 0.02
C ARG A 62 11.08 -18.88 1.13
N ARG A 63 12.30 -19.11 1.63
CA ARG A 63 13.04 -18.12 2.43
C ARG A 63 13.06 -16.81 1.63
N ARG A 64 12.57 -15.71 2.20
CA ARG A 64 12.77 -14.39 1.59
C ARG A 64 14.26 -14.11 1.66
N GLU A 65 14.97 -14.18 0.53
CA GLU A 65 16.35 -13.73 0.47
C GLU A 65 16.42 -12.29 0.96
N LYS A 66 17.48 -11.96 1.70
CA LYS A 66 17.66 -10.59 2.21
C LYS A 66 17.72 -9.66 1.00
N LEU A 67 16.64 -8.90 0.80
CA LEU A 67 16.51 -7.97 -0.30
C LEU A 67 17.62 -6.92 -0.17
N THR A 68 18.58 -6.93 -1.09
CA THR A 68 19.66 -5.96 -1.07
C THR A 68 19.19 -4.64 -1.65
N VAL A 69 19.84 -3.53 -1.28
CA VAL A 69 19.54 -2.20 -1.86
C VAL A 69 19.68 -2.23 -3.39
N THR A 70 20.62 -3.01 -3.92
CA THR A 70 20.80 -3.21 -5.36
C THR A 70 19.62 -3.92 -6.00
N ASP A 71 19.03 -4.91 -5.34
CA ASP A 71 17.85 -5.62 -5.85
C ASP A 71 16.61 -4.73 -5.82
N VAL A 72 16.43 -3.92 -4.77
CA VAL A 72 15.38 -2.90 -4.71
C VAL A 72 15.52 -1.89 -5.85
N ARG A 73 16.73 -1.39 -6.09
CA ARG A 73 16.99 -0.45 -7.21
C ARG A 73 16.64 -1.07 -8.55
N LYS A 74 17.02 -2.33 -8.80
CA LYS A 74 16.63 -3.07 -10.02
C LYS A 74 15.12 -3.22 -10.14
N GLN A 75 14.43 -3.54 -9.04
CA GLN A 75 12.97 -3.65 -9.03
C GLN A 75 12.28 -2.32 -9.31
N LEU A 76 12.77 -1.22 -8.75
CA LEU A 76 12.23 0.12 -9.00
C LEU A 76 12.46 0.59 -10.44
N LEU A 77 13.62 0.29 -11.03
CA LEU A 77 13.91 0.59 -12.43
C LEU A 77 12.99 -0.17 -13.40
N ASN A 78 12.64 -1.42 -13.05
CA ASN A 78 11.74 -2.25 -13.85
C ASN A 78 10.26 -2.04 -13.50
N ARG A 79 9.95 -1.13 -12.56
CA ARG A 79 8.57 -0.89 -12.15
C ARG A 79 7.91 0.02 -13.18
N ASN A 80 6.99 -0.55 -13.95
CA ASN A 80 6.14 0.23 -14.86
C ASN A 80 5.27 1.20 -14.05
N ASP A 81 5.04 2.39 -14.62
CA ASP A 81 4.13 3.36 -14.05
C ASP A 81 2.68 2.83 -14.15
N PRO A 82 1.97 2.60 -13.03
CA PRO A 82 0.61 2.08 -13.04
C PRO A 82 -0.42 3.12 -13.53
N THR A 83 0.01 4.36 -13.78
CA THR A 83 -0.87 5.47 -14.19
C THR A 83 -1.69 5.12 -15.43
N ASP A 84 -1.08 4.52 -16.45
CA ASP A 84 -1.76 4.14 -17.69
C ASP A 84 -2.89 3.13 -17.46
N ASP A 85 -2.58 2.05 -16.74
CA ASP A 85 -3.54 0.99 -16.44
C ASP A 85 -4.71 1.52 -15.61
N ASN A 86 -4.43 2.39 -14.65
CA ASN A 86 -5.46 2.99 -13.80
C ASN A 86 -6.38 3.93 -14.58
N ILE A 87 -5.83 4.75 -15.48
CA ILE A 87 -6.64 5.64 -16.32
C ILE A 87 -7.46 4.84 -17.30
N ASN A 88 -6.90 3.80 -17.92
CA ASN A 88 -7.64 2.92 -18.81
C ASN A 88 -8.81 2.25 -18.08
N ARG A 89 -8.58 1.74 -16.87
CA ARG A 89 -9.66 1.19 -16.02
C ARG A 89 -10.72 2.25 -15.71
N LEU A 90 -10.31 3.46 -15.37
CA LEU A 90 -11.24 4.55 -15.07
C LEU A 90 -12.07 4.95 -16.30
N LEU A 91 -11.43 5.09 -17.47
CA LEU A 91 -12.08 5.37 -18.74
C LEU A 91 -13.03 4.24 -19.18
N MET A 92 -12.71 2.98 -18.87
CA MET A 92 -13.63 1.87 -19.08
C MET A 92 -14.87 1.94 -18.18
N LEU A 93 -14.73 2.46 -16.95
CA LEU A 93 -15.85 2.61 -16.00
C LEU A 93 -16.72 3.84 -16.27
N THR A 94 -16.21 4.81 -17.04
CA THR A 94 -17.01 5.98 -17.44
C THR A 94 -18.08 5.58 -18.46
N ARG A 95 -19.33 5.98 -18.20
CA ARG A 95 -20.48 5.73 -19.10
C ARG A 95 -20.43 6.56 -20.39
N SER A 96 -19.51 7.51 -20.48
CA SER A 96 -19.33 8.39 -21.63
C SER A 96 -18.60 7.69 -22.77
N THR A 97 -19.15 7.75 -23.97
CA THR A 97 -18.44 7.39 -25.20
C THR A 97 -17.46 8.52 -25.55
N LEU A 98 -16.24 8.43 -25.05
CA LEU A 98 -15.15 9.34 -25.42
C LEU A 98 -14.49 8.86 -26.71
N ASP A 99 -14.21 9.81 -27.60
CA ASP A 99 -13.40 9.58 -28.81
C ASP A 99 -11.99 9.12 -28.44
N ASP A 100 -11.38 8.31 -29.31
CA ASP A 100 -10.05 7.75 -29.07
C ASP A 100 -8.97 8.84 -28.97
N VAL A 101 -9.14 9.96 -29.69
CA VAL A 101 -8.29 11.15 -29.59
C VAL A 101 -8.36 11.79 -28.20
N SER A 102 -9.57 11.86 -27.61
CA SER A 102 -9.78 12.37 -26.26
C SER A 102 -9.21 11.43 -25.20
N ARG A 103 -9.32 10.11 -25.40
CA ARG A 103 -8.72 9.11 -24.51
C ARG A 103 -7.20 9.22 -24.48
N GLU A 104 -6.57 9.31 -25.65
CA GLU A 104 -5.11 9.41 -25.75
C GLU A 104 -4.60 10.73 -25.14
N THR A 105 -5.32 11.84 -25.33
CA THR A 105 -4.95 13.12 -24.71
C THR A 105 -5.10 13.11 -23.19
N ILE A 106 -6.11 12.42 -22.64
CA ILE A 106 -6.26 12.22 -21.19
C ILE A 106 -5.06 11.41 -20.64
N LEU A 107 -4.69 10.30 -21.31
CA LEU A 107 -3.52 9.49 -20.92
C LEU A 107 -2.23 10.31 -20.95
N LYS A 108 -1.98 11.06 -22.05
CA LYS A 108 -0.79 11.92 -22.18
C LYS A 108 -0.73 13.00 -21.10
N ARG A 109 -1.86 13.63 -20.75
CA ARG A 109 -1.92 14.64 -19.69
C ARG A 109 -1.65 14.06 -18.32
N ALA A 110 -2.20 12.88 -18.03
CA ALA A 110 -1.99 12.25 -16.74
C ALA A 110 -0.55 11.78 -16.54
N ARG A 111 0.12 11.30 -17.60
CA ARG A 111 1.58 11.03 -17.57
C ARG A 111 2.41 12.28 -17.32
N THR A 112 2.01 13.41 -17.91
CA THR A 112 2.77 14.67 -17.83
C THR A 112 2.40 15.53 -16.62
N GLY A 113 1.36 15.18 -15.87
CA GLY A 113 0.90 15.92 -14.69
C GLY A 113 0.33 17.31 -14.97
N ARG A 114 0.10 17.68 -16.23
CA ARG A 114 -0.43 18.99 -16.62
C ARG A 114 -1.95 18.97 -16.62
N TYR A 115 -2.54 19.31 -15.49
CA TYR A 115 -3.99 19.54 -15.37
C TYR A 115 -4.36 20.88 -16.02
N THR A 116 -5.39 20.89 -16.87
CA THR A 116 -5.98 22.15 -17.34
C THR A 116 -6.82 22.77 -16.22
N PRO A 117 -6.79 24.10 -16.05
CA PRO A 117 -7.65 24.77 -15.08
C PRO A 117 -9.12 24.41 -15.33
N ARG A 118 -9.87 24.16 -14.24
CA ARG A 118 -11.28 23.76 -14.32
C ARG A 118 -12.07 24.84 -15.06
N VAL A 119 -12.56 24.51 -16.25
CA VAL A 119 -13.58 25.32 -16.94
C VAL A 119 -14.79 25.37 -16.01
N ARG A 120 -15.19 26.57 -15.59
CA ARG A 120 -16.40 26.78 -14.79
C ARG A 120 -17.60 26.38 -15.64
N VAL A 121 -18.05 25.13 -15.51
CA VAL A 121 -19.30 24.67 -16.13
C VAL A 121 -20.42 25.51 -15.56
N SER A 122 -21.23 26.13 -16.44
CA SER A 122 -22.34 26.98 -16.01
C SER A 122 -23.27 26.20 -15.07
N ARG A 123 -23.79 26.87 -14.03
CA ARG A 123 -24.58 26.24 -12.95
C ARG A 123 -25.85 25.50 -13.45
N LYS A 124 -26.25 25.62 -14.72
CA LYS A 124 -27.42 24.93 -15.27
C LYS A 124 -27.25 23.40 -15.34
N ASP A 125 -26.04 22.88 -15.45
CA ASP A 125 -25.80 21.42 -15.52
C ASP A 125 -25.49 20.78 -14.15
N LYS A 126 -25.44 21.58 -13.07
CA LYS A 126 -25.02 21.13 -11.74
C LYS A 126 -26.10 20.39 -10.94
N TYR A 127 -27.36 20.38 -11.36
CA TYR A 127 -28.45 19.78 -10.58
C TYR A 127 -28.59 18.25 -10.69
N ASN A 128 -27.70 17.56 -11.42
CA ASN A 128 -27.75 16.09 -11.53
C ASN A 128 -26.68 15.34 -10.74
N ASN A 129 -25.74 16.01 -10.06
CA ASN A 129 -24.73 15.31 -9.26
C ASN A 129 -24.52 16.00 -7.91
N ASN A 130 -25.12 15.40 -6.89
CA ASN A 130 -24.85 15.66 -5.48
C ASN A 130 -23.38 15.38 -5.16
N SER A 131 -22.60 16.44 -4.90
CA SER A 131 -21.57 16.41 -3.86
C SER A 131 -21.08 17.84 -3.55
N SER A 132 -21.64 18.40 -2.47
CA SER A 132 -20.89 19.06 -1.38
C SER A 132 -19.44 19.47 -1.69
N GLN A 133 -19.22 20.77 -1.86
CA GLN A 133 -18.00 21.42 -1.36
C GLN A 133 -18.26 22.92 -1.17
N MET A 134 -18.52 23.31 0.07
CA MET A 134 -18.41 24.69 0.58
C MET A 134 -16.92 25.04 0.65
N ASP A 135 -16.53 26.07 -0.10
CA ASP A 135 -16.31 27.46 0.34
C ASP A 135 -14.87 27.64 0.80
N GLU A 136 -14.02 28.04 -0.15
CA GLU A 136 -12.73 28.65 0.13
C GLU A 136 -12.77 30.05 -0.48
N GLU A 137 -12.66 31.02 0.43
CA GLU A 137 -12.62 32.46 0.24
C GLU A 137 -11.81 32.84 -0.99
N THR A 138 -12.49 33.35 -2.01
CA THR A 138 -11.84 34.11 -3.08
C THR A 138 -12.60 35.41 -3.27
N GLU A 139 -12.02 36.42 -2.63
CA GLU A 139 -12.03 37.85 -2.94
C GLU A 139 -13.03 38.28 -4.02
N ALA A 140 -14.01 39.06 -3.55
CA ALA A 140 -15.03 39.74 -4.30
C ALA A 140 -14.43 40.58 -5.45
N THR A 141 -14.39 39.97 -6.63
CA THR A 141 -14.38 40.65 -7.93
C THR A 141 -15.52 40.10 -8.78
N GLY A 142 -16.67 39.86 -8.15
CA GLY A 142 -17.93 39.73 -8.86
C GLY A 142 -18.35 41.13 -9.31
N GLU A 143 -18.81 41.26 -10.56
CA GLU A 143 -19.67 42.37 -10.96
C GLU A 143 -20.66 42.64 -9.82
N SER A 144 -20.46 43.75 -9.12
CA SER A 144 -21.39 44.19 -8.10
C SER A 144 -22.74 44.32 -8.79
N VAL A 145 -23.74 43.58 -8.30
CA VAL A 145 -25.11 43.64 -8.82
C VAL A 145 -25.67 45.06 -8.69
N PHE A 146 -25.10 45.86 -7.78
CA PHE A 146 -25.37 47.29 -7.65
C PHE A 146 -24.33 48.10 -8.42
N THR A 147 -24.83 48.90 -9.36
CA THR A 147 -24.08 49.89 -10.12
C THR A 147 -24.06 51.22 -9.39
N GLU A 148 -23.14 52.12 -9.75
CA GLU A 148 -23.07 53.46 -9.16
C GLU A 148 -24.36 54.28 -9.41
N GLU A 149 -25.08 53.98 -10.49
CA GLU A 149 -26.38 54.57 -10.80
C GLU A 149 -27.47 54.14 -9.79
N ASP A 150 -27.42 52.91 -9.27
CA ASP A 150 -28.36 52.42 -8.27
C ASP A 150 -28.21 53.17 -6.94
N PHE A 151 -26.98 53.50 -6.55
CA PHE A 151 -26.71 54.32 -5.37
C PHE A 151 -27.20 55.77 -5.54
N ALA A 152 -27.07 56.32 -6.75
CA ALA A 152 -27.60 57.66 -7.05
C ALA A 152 -29.14 57.69 -7.00
N ASN A 153 -29.81 56.64 -7.47
CA ASN A 153 -31.26 56.50 -7.37
C ASN A 153 -31.71 56.32 -5.91
N PHE A 154 -30.99 55.51 -5.13
CA PHE A 154 -31.26 55.33 -3.71
C PHE A 154 -31.13 56.64 -2.91
N ALA A 155 -30.10 57.45 -3.17
CA ALA A 155 -29.93 58.74 -2.49
C ALA A 155 -31.11 59.69 -2.74
N LYS A 156 -31.57 59.77 -4.00
CA LYS A 156 -32.76 60.57 -4.35
C LYS A 156 -34.03 60.06 -3.68
N GLU A 157 -34.20 58.74 -3.60
CA GLU A 157 -35.36 58.15 -2.91
C GLU A 157 -35.31 58.42 -1.41
N LEU A 158 -34.12 58.40 -0.81
CA LEU A 158 -33.93 58.70 0.61
C LEU A 158 -34.26 60.17 0.93
N GLU A 159 -33.83 61.12 0.09
CA GLU A 159 -34.21 62.54 0.21
C GLU A 159 -35.73 62.73 0.08
N ASN A 160 -36.38 62.02 -0.87
CA ASN A 160 -37.82 62.09 -1.07
C ASN A 160 -38.63 61.40 0.04
N SER A 161 -38.04 60.41 0.71
CA SER A 161 -38.72 59.64 1.77
C SER A 161 -38.87 60.40 3.09
N GLY A 162 -38.29 61.59 3.21
CA GLY A 162 -38.42 62.46 4.40
C GLY A 162 -37.74 61.93 5.66
N LEU A 163 -37.02 60.79 5.59
CA LEU A 163 -36.32 60.15 6.71
C LEU A 163 -35.14 60.96 7.28
N LEU A 164 -34.79 62.09 6.65
CA LEU A 164 -33.67 62.97 7.03
C LEU A 164 -34.13 64.31 7.63
N HIS A 165 -35.43 64.50 7.84
CA HIS A 165 -36.00 65.67 8.51
C HIS A 165 -36.66 65.27 9.82
N ASP A 166 -35.83 64.90 10.79
CA ASP A 166 -36.09 65.00 12.24
C ASP A 166 -34.94 65.78 12.91
#